data_AF-A0AAD1NX80-F1
#
_entry.id   AF-A0AAD1NX80-F1
#
_cell.length_a   1.000
_cell.length_b   1.000
_cell.length_c   1.000
_cell.angle_alpha   90.00
_cell.angle_beta   90.00
_cell.angle_gamma   90.00
#
_symmetry.space_group_name_H-M   'P 1'
#
loop_
_entity.id
_entity.type
_entity.pdbx_description
1 polymer ?
#
loop_
_entity_poly.entity_id
_entity_poly.type
_entity_poly.pdbx_seq_one_letter_code
_entity_poly.pdbx_strand_id
1 'polypeptide(L)'
;MAKHVVSVSLGSSRRDAAAEVELLGERVLLERRGTDGDFQRALCLIQELDGKVDAIGLGGIDLYLFAGGRRYAIRDALRLKEAAKKTPVVDGSGLKHTLERRAVRELASLIDWRKTKVLLPSAVDRFGLAEALDEAGAKVLYGDFIFALGLPIPLYSLSFLQKLAFLLLPLFTRLPFSVLYPTGKKQEEVREDWRARYYAWADVVAGDWHYIRRYMPKDMRGKTVITNTTTEEDVAFLRERGVRRLVTTTPRLGGRSFGTNVMEAMLVALAGRELGEADYLRYIDQIGLKPQVLELEGQA
;
A
#
# COMPACT_ATOMS: atom_id res chain seq x y z
N MET A 1 24.60 -16.83 6.70
CA MET A 1 24.85 -15.70 5.77
C MET A 1 23.63 -14.80 5.87
N ALA A 2 23.80 -13.48 5.86
CA ALA A 2 22.65 -12.57 5.91
C ALA A 2 21.78 -12.76 4.66
N LYS A 3 20.47 -12.75 4.84
CA LYS A 3 19.50 -12.76 3.75
C LYS A 3 19.50 -11.42 3.04
N HIS A 4 19.39 -11.41 1.72
CA HIS A 4 19.36 -10.17 0.94
C HIS A 4 18.06 -10.05 0.15
N VAL A 5 17.36 -8.93 0.36
CA VAL A 5 16.08 -8.63 -0.28
C VAL A 5 16.16 -7.28 -0.96
N VAL A 6 15.77 -7.25 -2.24
CA VAL A 6 15.77 -6.02 -3.04
C VAL A 6 14.38 -5.76 -3.59
N SER A 7 13.81 -4.61 -3.22
CA SER A 7 12.61 -4.07 -3.83
C SER A 7 12.96 -3.23 -5.06
N VAL A 8 12.63 -3.75 -6.25
CA VAL A 8 12.71 -3.01 -7.51
C VAL A 8 11.41 -2.22 -7.68
N SER A 9 11.50 -0.88 -7.62
CA SER A 9 10.33 0.00 -7.61
C SER A 9 10.26 0.86 -8.88
N LEU A 10 9.09 0.91 -9.53
CA LEU A 10 8.77 1.88 -10.58
C LEU A 10 8.57 3.31 -10.05
N GLY A 11 8.63 3.51 -8.73
CA GLY A 11 8.59 4.84 -8.10
C GLY A 11 9.93 5.57 -8.20
N SER A 12 9.99 6.78 -7.63
CA SER A 12 11.21 7.59 -7.69
C SER A 12 12.39 6.94 -6.95
N SER A 13 13.59 7.10 -7.53
CA SER A 13 14.88 6.75 -6.90
C SER A 13 15.24 7.63 -5.71
N ARG A 14 14.61 8.82 -5.56
CA ARG A 14 14.76 9.68 -4.37
C ARG A 14 14.38 9.00 -3.05
N ARG A 15 13.55 7.95 -3.11
CA ARG A 15 13.08 7.20 -1.94
C ARG A 15 13.90 5.93 -1.69
N ASP A 16 15.01 5.75 -2.42
CA ASP A 16 15.92 4.61 -2.27
C ASP A 16 16.51 4.60 -0.86
N ALA A 17 16.63 3.39 -0.33
CA ALA A 17 17.12 3.18 1.02
C ALA A 17 17.61 1.76 1.19
N ALA A 18 18.51 1.61 2.16
CA ALA A 18 18.93 0.33 2.68
C ALA A 18 18.72 0.30 4.19
N ALA A 19 18.38 -0.86 4.73
CA ALA A 19 18.32 -1.11 6.15
C ALA A 19 18.74 -2.55 6.43
N GLU A 20 19.43 -2.77 7.54
CA GLU A 20 19.67 -4.11 8.08
C GLU A 20 18.71 -4.32 9.25
N VAL A 21 18.03 -5.46 9.24
CA VAL A 21 17.10 -5.85 10.31
C VAL A 21 17.43 -7.25 10.79
N GLU A 22 17.21 -7.50 12.07
CA GLU A 22 17.30 -8.84 12.63
C GLU A 22 15.88 -9.31 12.96
N LEU A 23 15.45 -10.40 12.35
CA LEU A 23 14.11 -10.94 12.50
C LEU A 23 14.18 -12.45 12.61
N LEU A 24 13.51 -13.02 13.62
CA LEU A 24 13.49 -14.47 13.85
C LEU A 24 14.90 -15.11 13.95
N GLY A 25 15.89 -14.37 14.46
CA GLY A 25 17.27 -14.81 14.59
C GLY A 25 18.09 -14.76 13.30
N GLU A 26 17.53 -14.22 12.21
CA GLU A 26 18.19 -14.06 10.93
C GLU A 26 18.44 -12.57 10.63
N ARG A 27 19.63 -12.26 10.12
CA ARG A 27 19.95 -10.92 9.62
C ARG A 27 19.47 -10.78 8.19
N VAL A 28 18.71 -9.72 7.90
CA VAL A 28 18.19 -9.41 6.58
C VAL A 28 18.63 -8.02 6.15
N LEU A 29 19.33 -7.94 5.02
CA LEU A 29 19.61 -6.70 4.32
C LEU A 29 18.43 -6.38 3.39
N LEU A 30 17.75 -5.28 3.65
CA LEU A 30 16.65 -4.75 2.86
C LEU A 30 17.14 -3.58 2.02
N GLU A 31 16.87 -3.61 0.72
CA GLU A 31 17.15 -2.49 -0.17
C GLU A 31 15.90 -2.14 -0.99
N ARG A 32 15.70 -0.85 -1.23
CA ARG A 32 14.74 -0.34 -2.23
C ARG A 32 15.51 0.42 -3.30
N ARG A 33 15.30 0.04 -4.55
CA ARG A 33 15.90 0.67 -5.74
C ARG A 33 14.81 1.14 -6.69
N GLY A 34 14.75 2.45 -6.92
CA GLY A 34 13.77 3.11 -7.78
C GLY A 34 14.26 3.19 -9.23
N THR A 35 13.33 3.07 -10.17
CA THR A 35 13.62 3.19 -11.61
C THR A 35 13.00 4.42 -12.24
N ASP A 36 12.39 5.31 -11.45
CA ASP A 36 11.82 6.59 -11.88
C ASP A 36 10.75 6.44 -12.99
N GLY A 37 10.02 5.32 -12.96
CA GLY A 37 9.01 4.97 -13.95
C GLY A 37 9.56 4.29 -15.20
N ASP A 38 10.86 4.04 -15.30
CA ASP A 38 11.45 3.28 -16.40
C ASP A 38 11.23 1.78 -16.21
N PHE A 39 10.36 1.22 -17.07
CA PHE A 39 9.99 -0.19 -17.07
C PHE A 39 11.11 -1.10 -17.60
N GLN A 40 11.88 -0.65 -18.60
CA GLN A 40 12.97 -1.45 -19.15
C GLN A 40 14.11 -1.55 -18.16
N ARG A 41 14.43 -0.43 -17.48
CA ARG A 41 15.40 -0.43 -16.38
C ARG A 41 14.97 -1.37 -15.25
N ALA A 42 13.68 -1.43 -14.92
CA ALA A 42 13.18 -2.38 -13.92
C ALA A 42 13.36 -3.84 -14.36
N LEU A 43 13.06 -4.16 -15.62
CA LEU A 43 13.30 -5.50 -16.18
C LEU A 43 14.78 -5.90 -16.09
N CYS A 44 15.69 -5.04 -16.56
CA CYS A 44 17.13 -5.30 -16.51
C CYS A 44 17.60 -5.51 -15.07
N LEU A 45 17.16 -4.67 -14.14
CA LEU A 45 17.55 -4.78 -12.74
C LEU A 45 17.06 -6.10 -12.11
N ILE A 46 15.84 -6.54 -12.42
CA ILE A 46 15.30 -7.83 -11.93
C ILE A 46 16.15 -8.99 -12.49
N GLN A 47 16.48 -8.96 -13.78
CA GLN A 47 17.34 -9.98 -14.41
C GLN A 47 18.74 -10.01 -13.80
N GLU A 48 19.31 -8.86 -13.50
CA GLU A 48 20.62 -8.75 -12.86
C GLU A 48 20.64 -9.31 -11.44
N LEU A 49 19.53 -9.20 -10.71
CA LEU A 49 19.38 -9.68 -9.34
C LEU A 49 19.00 -11.17 -9.26
N ASP A 50 18.50 -11.75 -10.35
CA ASP A 50 18.05 -13.14 -10.39
C ASP A 50 19.18 -14.13 -10.03
N GLY A 51 18.96 -14.92 -8.99
CA GLY A 51 19.93 -15.85 -8.42
C GLY A 51 21.03 -15.21 -7.56
N LYS A 52 21.00 -13.89 -7.33
CA LYS A 52 21.97 -13.17 -6.47
C LYS A 52 21.38 -12.70 -5.14
N VAL A 53 20.06 -12.65 -5.04
CA VAL A 53 19.33 -12.22 -3.83
C VAL A 53 18.27 -13.25 -3.46
N ASP A 54 17.88 -13.30 -2.19
CA ASP A 54 16.94 -14.31 -1.66
C ASP A 54 15.49 -14.04 -2.08
N ALA A 55 15.10 -12.78 -2.27
CA ALA A 55 13.78 -12.42 -2.78
C ALA A 55 13.77 -11.01 -3.42
N ILE A 56 12.86 -10.83 -4.39
CA ILE A 56 12.63 -9.53 -5.05
C ILE A 56 11.20 -9.07 -4.77
N GLY A 57 11.07 -7.82 -4.34
CA GLY A 57 9.77 -7.14 -4.21
C GLY A 57 9.52 -6.19 -5.38
N LEU A 58 8.36 -6.27 -6.03
CA LEU A 58 7.91 -5.32 -7.04
C LEU A 58 7.24 -4.13 -6.34
N GLY A 59 7.79 -2.93 -6.54
CA GLY A 59 7.27 -1.70 -5.93
C GLY A 59 6.62 -0.78 -6.96
N GLY A 60 5.52 -0.13 -6.60
CA GLY A 60 4.85 0.83 -7.49
C GLY A 60 4.02 0.18 -8.61
N ILE A 61 3.77 -1.13 -8.51
CA ILE A 61 2.85 -1.90 -9.34
C ILE A 61 2.39 -3.12 -8.54
N ASP A 62 1.10 -3.46 -8.61
CA ASP A 62 0.60 -4.73 -8.09
C ASP A 62 0.65 -5.81 -9.18
N LEU A 63 1.01 -7.02 -8.81
CA LEU A 63 0.84 -8.23 -9.62
C LEU A 63 -0.63 -8.58 -9.78
N TYR A 64 -1.41 -8.44 -8.70
CA TYR A 64 -2.83 -8.74 -8.70
C TYR A 64 -3.66 -7.60 -8.12
N LEU A 65 -4.71 -7.22 -8.85
CA LEU A 65 -5.84 -6.49 -8.29
C LEU A 65 -6.88 -7.49 -7.79
N PHE A 66 -7.58 -7.13 -6.72
CA PHE A 66 -8.56 -8.01 -6.08
C PHE A 66 -9.93 -7.36 -6.15
N ALA A 67 -10.95 -8.17 -6.38
CA ALA A 67 -12.34 -7.78 -6.20
C ALA A 67 -13.15 -9.01 -5.81
N GLY A 68 -13.94 -8.95 -4.73
CA GLY A 68 -14.89 -10.01 -4.34
C GLY A 68 -14.34 -11.43 -4.43
N GLY A 69 -13.15 -11.67 -3.85
CA GLY A 69 -12.47 -12.97 -3.86
C GLY A 69 -11.79 -13.38 -5.19
N ARG A 70 -11.89 -12.59 -6.26
CA ARG A 70 -11.22 -12.83 -7.55
C ARG A 70 -9.92 -12.04 -7.65
N ARG A 71 -8.91 -12.64 -8.27
CA ARG A 71 -7.61 -12.02 -8.59
C ARG A 71 -7.52 -11.70 -10.07
N TYR A 72 -7.04 -10.51 -10.38
CA TYR A 72 -6.86 -10.01 -11.75
C TYR A 72 -5.39 -9.65 -11.95
N ALA A 73 -4.69 -10.47 -12.74
CA ALA A 73 -3.26 -10.28 -12.96
C ALA A 73 -2.99 -9.10 -13.89
N ILE A 74 -2.13 -8.16 -13.49
CA ILE A 74 -1.70 -7.04 -14.33
C ILE A 74 -0.64 -7.55 -15.32
N ARG A 75 -0.87 -7.34 -16.62
CA ARG A 75 0.00 -7.86 -17.69
C ARG A 75 1.45 -7.39 -17.54
N ASP A 76 1.67 -6.11 -17.27
CA ASP A 76 3.02 -5.56 -17.11
C ASP A 76 3.71 -6.06 -15.83
N ALA A 77 2.96 -6.31 -14.77
CA ALA A 77 3.51 -6.88 -13.54
C ALA A 77 3.95 -8.34 -13.73
N LEU A 78 3.17 -9.13 -14.49
CA LEU A 78 3.56 -10.50 -14.87
C LEU A 78 4.89 -10.51 -15.63
N ARG A 79 5.08 -9.56 -16.57
CA ARG A 79 6.35 -9.43 -17.31
C ARG A 79 7.54 -9.13 -16.40
N LEU A 80 7.35 -8.32 -15.36
CA LEU A 80 8.39 -8.06 -14.35
C LEU A 80 8.66 -9.30 -13.50
N LYS A 81 7.62 -10.01 -13.03
CA LYS A 81 7.76 -11.26 -12.27
C LYS A 81 8.50 -12.32 -13.09
N GLU A 82 8.17 -12.48 -14.36
CA GLU A 82 8.77 -13.47 -15.26
C GLU A 82 10.23 -13.14 -15.65
N ALA A 83 10.72 -11.94 -15.35
CA ALA A 83 12.09 -11.55 -15.65
C ALA A 83 13.12 -12.25 -14.75
N ALA A 84 12.72 -12.69 -13.55
CA ALA A 84 13.52 -13.57 -12.69
C ALA A 84 13.03 -15.02 -12.85
N LYS A 85 13.96 -15.97 -12.96
CA LYS A 85 13.67 -17.40 -13.10
C LYS A 85 14.01 -18.20 -11.85
N LYS A 86 14.96 -17.74 -11.03
CA LYS A 86 15.46 -18.44 -9.85
C LYS A 86 14.98 -17.79 -8.55
N THR A 87 15.10 -16.46 -8.46
CA THR A 87 14.74 -15.71 -7.27
C THR A 87 13.22 -15.49 -7.21
N PRO A 88 12.57 -15.76 -6.07
CA PRO A 88 11.14 -15.52 -5.93
C PRO A 88 10.82 -14.02 -6.04
N VAL A 89 9.76 -13.71 -6.78
CA VAL A 89 9.29 -12.34 -6.99
C VAL A 89 7.86 -12.18 -6.47
N VAL A 90 7.69 -11.21 -5.58
CA VAL A 90 6.41 -10.84 -4.94
C VAL A 90 6.12 -9.35 -5.11
N ASP A 91 4.89 -8.91 -4.88
CA ASP A 91 4.43 -7.53 -5.13
C ASP A 91 3.86 -6.85 -3.87
N GLY A 92 3.82 -7.56 -2.74
CA GLY A 92 3.22 -7.10 -1.50
C GLY A 92 1.75 -7.44 -1.37
N SER A 93 1.08 -8.00 -2.40
CA SER A 93 -0.36 -8.18 -2.38
C SER A 93 -0.81 -9.22 -1.35
N GLY A 94 -0.11 -10.34 -1.21
CA GLY A 94 -0.44 -11.39 -0.24
C GLY A 94 -0.40 -10.85 1.19
N LEU A 95 0.66 -10.11 1.52
CA LEU A 95 0.80 -9.48 2.83
C LEU A 95 -0.18 -8.31 3.03
N LYS A 96 -0.36 -7.45 2.01
CA LYS A 96 -1.27 -6.28 2.03
C LYS A 96 -2.69 -6.68 2.44
N HIS A 97 -3.24 -7.69 1.76
CA HIS A 97 -4.60 -8.19 2.04
C HIS A 97 -4.75 -8.74 3.45
N THR A 98 -3.70 -9.36 3.99
CA THR A 98 -3.71 -9.92 5.33
C THR A 98 -3.63 -8.83 6.40
N LEU A 99 -2.72 -7.87 6.22
CA LEU A 99 -2.46 -6.79 7.18
C LEU A 99 -3.59 -5.76 7.24
N GLU A 100 -4.18 -5.39 6.11
CA GLU A 100 -5.26 -4.39 6.09
C GLU A 100 -6.47 -4.88 6.89
N ARG A 101 -6.88 -6.14 6.72
CA ARG A 101 -8.00 -6.75 7.49
C ARG A 101 -7.67 -6.87 8.97
N ARG A 102 -6.43 -7.22 9.30
CA ARG A 102 -5.97 -7.27 10.70
C ARG A 102 -5.97 -5.88 11.33
N ALA A 103 -5.47 -4.87 10.62
CA ALA A 103 -5.40 -3.50 11.11
C ALA A 103 -6.78 -2.95 11.47
N VAL A 104 -7.79 -3.13 10.62
CA VAL A 104 -9.17 -2.70 10.94
C VAL A 104 -9.70 -3.35 12.21
N ARG A 105 -9.45 -4.67 12.39
CA ARG A 105 -9.86 -5.40 13.60
C ARG A 105 -9.15 -4.89 14.86
N GLU A 106 -7.83 -4.69 14.82
CA GLU A 106 -7.08 -4.20 15.97
C GLU A 106 -7.47 -2.76 16.35
N LEU A 107 -7.73 -1.92 15.36
CA LEU A 107 -8.16 -0.53 15.53
C LEU A 107 -9.61 -0.40 16.05
N ALA A 108 -10.40 -1.46 16.06
CA ALA A 108 -11.75 -1.43 16.64
C ALA A 108 -11.76 -1.09 18.15
N SER A 109 -10.62 -1.27 18.83
CA SER A 109 -10.42 -0.82 20.22
C SER A 109 -10.27 0.71 20.36
N LEU A 110 -9.92 1.40 19.28
CA LEU A 110 -9.64 2.84 19.24
C LEU A 110 -10.66 3.62 18.40
N ILE A 111 -11.34 2.96 17.46
CA ILE A 111 -12.26 3.56 16.49
C ILE A 111 -13.57 2.78 16.52
N ASP A 112 -14.66 3.46 16.86
CA ASP A 112 -16.02 2.92 16.71
C ASP A 112 -16.42 2.98 15.23
N TRP A 113 -16.05 1.93 14.47
CA TRP A 113 -16.24 1.86 13.03
C TRP A 113 -17.69 2.15 12.61
N ARG A 114 -18.69 1.66 13.36
CA ARG A 114 -20.12 1.83 13.06
C ARG A 114 -20.59 3.28 13.05
N LYS A 115 -19.86 4.18 13.72
CA LYS A 115 -20.15 5.62 13.77
C LYS A 115 -19.18 6.46 12.93
N THR A 116 -18.24 5.81 12.26
CA THR A 116 -17.12 6.46 11.58
C THR A 116 -17.38 6.56 10.08
N LYS A 117 -17.18 7.75 9.51
CA LYS A 117 -17.14 7.97 8.07
C LYS A 117 -15.71 7.81 7.57
N VAL A 118 -15.51 6.93 6.61
CA VAL A 118 -14.18 6.62 6.06
C VAL A 118 -14.13 7.03 4.59
N LEU A 119 -13.14 7.84 4.23
CA LEU A 119 -12.79 8.07 2.83
C LEU A 119 -11.70 7.08 2.42
N LEU A 120 -11.95 6.31 1.37
CA LEU A 120 -10.98 5.42 0.73
C LEU A 120 -10.74 5.91 -0.72
N PRO A 121 -9.72 6.76 -0.99
CA PRO A 121 -9.56 7.41 -2.29
C PRO A 121 -9.41 6.45 -3.48
N SER A 122 -8.78 5.29 -3.26
CA SER A 122 -8.65 4.21 -4.25
C SER A 122 -8.97 2.90 -3.56
N ALA A 123 -10.17 2.36 -3.79
CA ALA A 123 -10.62 1.12 -3.17
C ALA A 123 -10.22 -0.10 -3.99
N VAL A 124 -10.10 0.03 -5.32
CA VAL A 124 -9.62 -1.05 -6.19
C VAL A 124 -8.17 -1.43 -5.86
N ASP A 125 -7.32 -0.45 -5.55
CA ASP A 125 -5.94 -0.67 -5.07
C ASP A 125 -5.89 -1.37 -3.69
N ARG A 126 -6.93 -1.16 -2.87
CA ARG A 126 -7.00 -1.56 -1.45
C ARG A 126 -8.28 -2.29 -1.12
N PHE A 127 -8.56 -3.31 -1.92
CA PHE A 127 -9.80 -4.03 -1.81
C PHE A 127 -9.95 -4.75 -0.46
N GLY A 128 -8.83 -5.23 0.11
CA GLY A 128 -8.83 -5.85 1.43
C GLY A 128 -9.25 -4.89 2.54
N LEU A 129 -8.73 -3.66 2.50
CA LEU A 129 -9.16 -2.58 3.39
C LEU A 129 -10.62 -2.19 3.19
N ALA A 130 -11.06 -2.10 1.92
CA ALA A 130 -12.45 -1.78 1.57
C ALA A 130 -13.45 -2.80 2.15
N GLU A 131 -13.17 -4.09 2.00
CA GLU A 131 -13.95 -5.20 2.57
C GLU A 131 -13.95 -5.15 4.10
N ALA A 132 -12.78 -4.99 4.72
CA ALA A 132 -12.66 -4.98 6.17
C ALA A 132 -13.45 -3.83 6.83
N LEU A 133 -13.44 -2.65 6.22
CA LEU A 133 -14.16 -1.48 6.72
C LEU A 133 -15.68 -1.63 6.58
N ASP A 134 -16.14 -2.20 5.46
CA ASP A 134 -17.55 -2.52 5.22
C ASP A 134 -18.05 -3.57 6.22
N GLU A 135 -17.29 -4.66 6.43
CA GLU A 135 -17.57 -5.70 7.41
C GLU A 135 -17.60 -5.16 8.85
N ALA A 136 -16.72 -4.21 9.18
CA ALA A 136 -16.72 -3.52 10.47
C ALA A 136 -17.91 -2.57 10.67
N GLY A 137 -18.69 -2.32 9.61
CA GLY A 137 -19.88 -1.47 9.61
C GLY A 137 -19.59 0.02 9.45
N ALA A 138 -18.41 0.39 8.95
CA ALA A 138 -18.08 1.79 8.70
C ALA A 138 -18.87 2.37 7.53
N LYS A 139 -19.14 3.68 7.57
CA LYS A 139 -19.71 4.37 6.40
C LYS A 139 -18.58 4.74 5.45
N VAL A 140 -18.30 3.88 4.49
CA VAL A 140 -17.16 4.05 3.57
C VAL A 140 -17.58 4.78 2.29
N LEU A 141 -16.83 5.82 1.93
CA LEU A 141 -16.85 6.43 0.60
C LEU A 141 -15.71 5.84 -0.23
N TYR A 142 -16.05 5.05 -1.23
CA TYR A 142 -15.13 4.50 -2.23
C TYR A 142 -14.88 5.57 -3.31
N GLY A 143 -13.66 6.08 -3.33
CA GLY A 143 -13.28 7.29 -4.04
C GLY A 143 -12.84 7.09 -5.49
N ASP A 144 -12.89 5.87 -6.03
CA ASP A 144 -12.28 5.51 -7.32
C ASP A 144 -12.74 6.43 -8.46
N PHE A 145 -14.05 6.72 -8.56
CA PHE A 145 -14.56 7.66 -9.54
C PHE A 145 -14.02 9.09 -9.34
N ILE A 146 -13.94 9.55 -8.09
CA ILE A 146 -13.56 10.91 -7.73
C ILE A 146 -12.06 11.13 -7.95
N PHE A 147 -11.22 10.22 -7.47
CA PHE A 147 -9.77 10.41 -7.40
C PHE A 147 -9.02 9.75 -8.56
N ALA A 148 -9.46 8.58 -9.04
CA ALA A 148 -8.83 7.93 -10.18
C ALA A 148 -9.37 8.45 -11.52
N LEU A 149 -10.70 8.60 -11.65
CA LEU A 149 -11.35 9.01 -12.91
C LEU A 149 -11.67 10.51 -13.00
N GLY A 150 -11.64 11.23 -11.88
CA GLY A 150 -11.97 12.65 -11.83
C GLY A 150 -13.45 12.99 -12.02
N LEU A 151 -14.34 12.03 -11.77
CA LEU A 151 -15.78 12.18 -11.87
C LEU A 151 -16.39 12.42 -10.48
N PRO A 152 -17.28 13.41 -10.28
CA PRO A 152 -17.84 13.77 -8.98
C PRO A 152 -18.93 12.81 -8.48
N ILE A 153 -18.72 11.50 -8.62
CA ILE A 153 -19.69 10.44 -8.31
C ILE A 153 -19.26 9.73 -7.01
N PRO A 154 -19.88 10.02 -5.85
CA PRO A 154 -19.59 9.33 -4.61
C PRO A 154 -20.18 7.93 -4.61
N LEU A 155 -19.43 6.94 -4.13
CA LEU A 155 -19.89 5.57 -4.00
C LEU A 155 -19.81 5.11 -2.54
N TYR A 156 -20.91 4.55 -2.03
CA TYR A 156 -21.00 4.04 -0.65
C TYR A 156 -21.35 2.55 -0.54
N SER A 157 -21.41 1.85 -1.68
CA SER A 157 -21.80 0.45 -1.74
C SER A 157 -20.63 -0.40 -2.23
N LEU A 158 -20.12 -1.27 -1.35
CA LEU A 158 -19.06 -2.22 -1.71
C LEU A 158 -19.52 -3.18 -2.79
N SER A 159 -20.75 -3.68 -2.72
CA SER A 159 -21.29 -4.62 -3.70
C SER A 159 -21.41 -4.01 -5.10
N PHE A 160 -21.71 -2.71 -5.20
CA PHE A 160 -21.66 -2.01 -6.48
C PHE A 160 -20.23 -1.84 -6.99
N LEU A 161 -19.27 -1.48 -6.13
CA LEU A 161 -17.85 -1.42 -6.47
C LEU A 161 -17.35 -2.77 -6.99
N GLN A 162 -17.71 -3.87 -6.32
CA GLN A 162 -17.36 -5.24 -6.72
C GLN A 162 -17.87 -5.56 -8.13
N LYS A 163 -19.14 -5.28 -8.42
CA LYS A 163 -19.74 -5.50 -9.75
C LYS A 163 -19.02 -4.70 -10.84
N LEU A 164 -18.71 -3.44 -10.56
CA LEU A 164 -17.99 -2.59 -11.49
C LEU A 164 -16.56 -3.09 -11.71
N ALA A 165 -15.86 -3.49 -10.65
CA ALA A 165 -14.54 -4.07 -10.73
C ALA A 165 -14.54 -5.36 -11.57
N PHE A 166 -15.55 -6.22 -11.41
CA PHE A 166 -15.70 -7.44 -12.23
C PHE A 166 -15.84 -7.14 -13.73
N LEU A 167 -16.47 -6.02 -14.08
CA LEU A 167 -16.63 -5.59 -15.47
C LEU A 167 -15.36 -4.93 -16.02
N LEU A 168 -14.74 -4.04 -15.25
CA LEU A 168 -13.68 -3.16 -15.73
C LEU A 168 -12.27 -3.75 -15.58
N LEU A 169 -11.99 -4.50 -14.51
CA LEU A 169 -10.65 -5.04 -14.24
C LEU A 169 -10.09 -5.92 -15.36
N PRO A 170 -10.86 -6.81 -16.04
CA PRO A 170 -10.35 -7.57 -17.18
C PRO A 170 -9.78 -6.70 -18.31
N LEU A 171 -10.30 -5.49 -18.49
CA LEU A 171 -9.81 -4.53 -19.47
C LEU A 171 -8.63 -3.73 -18.91
N PHE A 172 -8.77 -3.21 -17.69
CA PHE A 172 -7.74 -2.38 -17.06
C PHE A 172 -6.42 -3.11 -16.84
N THR A 173 -6.43 -4.40 -16.50
CA THR A 173 -5.19 -5.18 -16.33
C THR A 173 -4.39 -5.37 -17.62
N ARG A 174 -4.96 -5.01 -18.79
CA ARG A 174 -4.27 -5.03 -20.08
C ARG A 174 -3.72 -3.67 -20.49
N LEU A 175 -4.08 -2.59 -19.79
CA LEU A 175 -3.57 -1.25 -20.05
C LEU A 175 -2.11 -1.13 -19.56
N PRO A 176 -1.32 -0.23 -20.17
CA PRO A 176 0.03 0.06 -19.67
C PRO A 176 -0.01 0.53 -18.21
N PHE A 177 0.96 0.10 -17.41
CA PHE A 177 1.01 0.47 -15.99
C PHE A 177 1.01 2.00 -15.74
N SER A 178 1.54 2.79 -16.67
CA SER A 178 1.58 4.26 -16.61
C SER A 178 0.21 4.93 -16.67
N VAL A 179 -0.81 4.21 -17.14
CA VAL A 179 -2.21 4.64 -17.14
C VAL A 179 -2.89 4.26 -15.83
N LEU A 180 -2.55 3.10 -15.27
CA LEU A 180 -3.16 2.56 -14.05
C LEU A 180 -2.64 3.26 -12.79
N TYR A 181 -1.35 3.61 -12.76
CA TYR A 181 -0.70 4.14 -11.57
C TYR A 181 -0.09 5.52 -11.81
N PRO A 182 -0.26 6.48 -10.89
CA PRO A 182 0.52 7.70 -10.91
C PRO A 182 1.97 7.37 -10.54
N THR A 183 2.86 7.35 -11.53
CA THR A 183 4.30 7.05 -11.34
C THR A 183 5.18 8.28 -11.50
N GLY A 184 6.39 8.21 -10.92
CA GLY A 184 7.40 9.27 -11.00
C GLY A 184 6.94 10.59 -10.39
N LYS A 185 7.20 11.71 -11.09
CA LYS A 185 6.94 13.08 -10.61
C LYS A 185 5.47 13.36 -10.26
N LYS A 186 4.51 12.62 -10.84
CA LYS A 186 3.08 12.76 -10.53
C LYS A 186 2.74 12.39 -9.07
N GLN A 187 3.61 11.65 -8.39
CA GLN A 187 3.47 11.29 -6.97
C GLN A 187 3.76 12.47 -6.02
N GLU A 188 4.48 13.48 -6.50
CA GLU A 188 4.91 14.62 -5.67
C GLU A 188 3.91 15.79 -5.69
N GLU A 189 2.97 15.81 -6.65
CA GLU A 189 1.98 16.88 -6.79
C GLU A 189 0.90 16.85 -5.72
N VAL A 190 0.62 18.01 -5.12
CA VAL A 190 -0.55 18.25 -4.26
C VAL A 190 -1.46 19.24 -4.98
N ARG A 191 -2.72 18.86 -5.18
CA ARG A 191 -3.75 19.67 -5.85
C ARG A 191 -4.94 19.82 -4.94
N GLU A 192 -5.17 21.03 -4.44
CA GLU A 192 -6.35 21.38 -3.68
C GLU A 192 -7.45 21.85 -4.64
N ASP A 193 -8.53 21.09 -4.75
CA ASP A 193 -9.67 21.40 -5.62
C ASP A 193 -11.01 20.93 -5.02
N TRP A 194 -12.05 20.82 -5.84
CA TRP A 194 -13.39 20.41 -5.44
C TRP A 194 -13.44 19.06 -4.69
N ARG A 195 -12.40 18.21 -4.82
CA ARG A 195 -12.30 16.94 -4.09
C ARG A 195 -12.07 17.11 -2.59
N ALA A 196 -11.60 18.28 -2.12
CA ALA A 196 -11.41 18.58 -0.71
C ALA A 196 -12.68 18.37 0.13
N ARG A 197 -13.88 18.57 -0.47
CA ARG A 197 -15.17 18.35 0.19
C ARG A 197 -15.37 16.92 0.71
N TYR A 198 -14.76 15.92 0.06
CA TYR A 198 -14.86 14.52 0.50
C TYR A 198 -13.93 14.21 1.67
N TYR A 199 -12.79 14.89 1.76
CA TYR A 199 -11.92 14.82 2.94
C TYR A 199 -12.62 15.48 4.14
N ALA A 200 -13.30 16.61 3.93
CA ALA A 200 -14.07 17.29 4.96
C ALA A 200 -15.17 16.38 5.55
N TRP A 201 -15.85 15.61 4.69
CA TRP A 201 -16.91 14.67 5.09
C TRP A 201 -16.44 13.52 5.98
N ALA A 202 -15.18 13.06 5.82
CA ALA A 202 -14.67 11.87 6.47
C ALA A 202 -14.03 12.14 7.83
N ASP A 203 -14.22 11.23 8.78
CA ASP A 203 -13.53 11.23 10.08
C ASP A 203 -12.16 10.54 9.97
N VAL A 204 -12.10 9.52 9.10
CA VAL A 204 -10.90 8.74 8.79
C VAL A 204 -10.63 8.80 7.29
N VAL A 205 -9.39 9.04 6.89
CA VAL A 205 -8.94 8.87 5.51
C VAL A 205 -7.99 7.69 5.44
N ALA A 206 -8.38 6.65 4.72
CA ALA A 206 -7.66 5.39 4.68
C ALA A 206 -7.20 5.09 3.25
N GLY A 207 -6.05 4.44 3.08
CA GLY A 207 -5.60 3.92 1.80
C GLY A 207 -4.17 4.29 1.42
N ASP A 208 -3.92 4.46 0.11
CA ASP A 208 -2.55 4.68 -0.39
C ASP A 208 -2.07 6.10 -0.14
N TRP A 209 -0.85 6.22 0.38
CA TRP A 209 -0.27 7.51 0.74
C TRP A 209 -0.27 8.49 -0.44
N HIS A 210 0.09 8.05 -1.64
CA HIS A 210 0.20 8.95 -2.79
C HIS A 210 -1.19 9.42 -3.24
N TYR A 211 -2.19 8.53 -3.23
CA TYR A 211 -3.57 8.92 -3.53
C TYR A 211 -4.14 9.87 -2.48
N ILE A 212 -3.89 9.59 -1.20
CA ILE A 212 -4.32 10.44 -0.09
C ILE A 212 -3.68 11.82 -0.20
N ARG A 213 -2.34 11.88 -0.32
CA ARG A 213 -1.55 13.12 -0.32
C ARG A 213 -1.91 14.03 -1.49
N ARG A 214 -2.14 13.45 -2.68
CA ARG A 214 -2.34 14.21 -3.92
C ARG A 214 -3.48 15.21 -3.87
N TYR A 215 -4.56 14.89 -3.15
CA TYR A 215 -5.75 15.74 -3.06
C TYR A 215 -6.08 16.17 -1.62
N MET A 216 -5.13 15.97 -0.68
CA MET A 216 -5.32 16.32 0.72
C MET A 216 -5.42 17.85 0.89
N PRO A 217 -6.50 18.37 1.49
CA PRO A 217 -6.62 19.79 1.79
C PRO A 217 -5.67 20.23 2.91
N LYS A 218 -5.53 21.54 3.12
CA LYS A 218 -4.70 22.08 4.21
C LYS A 218 -5.28 21.82 5.60
N ASP A 219 -6.61 21.75 5.71
CA ASP A 219 -7.29 21.50 6.98
C ASP A 219 -7.70 20.03 7.08
N MET A 220 -6.97 19.29 7.92
CA MET A 220 -7.24 17.90 8.26
C MET A 220 -7.46 17.71 9.77
N ARG A 221 -7.82 18.80 10.48
CA ARG A 221 -7.93 18.81 11.94
C ARG A 221 -8.85 17.72 12.49
N GLY A 222 -8.38 17.05 13.55
CA GLY A 222 -9.13 16.01 14.25
C GLY A 222 -9.24 14.67 13.52
N LYS A 223 -8.80 14.58 12.26
CA LYS A 223 -8.96 13.37 11.43
C LYS A 223 -7.89 12.34 11.73
N THR A 224 -8.24 11.06 11.53
CA THR A 224 -7.26 9.96 11.51
C THR A 224 -6.88 9.61 10.08
N VAL A 225 -5.59 9.40 9.81
CA VAL A 225 -5.09 8.90 8.52
C VAL A 225 -4.58 7.48 8.70
N ILE A 226 -5.06 6.53 7.90
CA ILE A 226 -4.62 5.13 7.90
C ILE A 226 -3.95 4.84 6.56
N THR A 227 -2.65 4.56 6.56
CA THR A 227 -1.88 4.41 5.33
C THR A 227 -0.67 3.49 5.53
N ASN A 228 0.25 3.46 4.59
CA ASN A 228 1.56 2.81 4.68
C ASN A 228 2.62 3.63 3.93
N THR A 229 3.87 3.20 4.02
CA THR A 229 5.00 3.74 3.24
C THR A 229 5.30 5.23 3.49
N THR A 230 5.01 5.72 4.69
CA THR A 230 5.29 7.10 5.10
C THR A 230 6.73 7.29 5.56
N THR A 231 7.33 8.42 5.22
CA THR A 231 8.64 8.92 5.72
C THR A 231 8.46 9.87 6.92
N GLU A 232 9.54 10.45 7.45
CA GLU A 232 9.47 11.54 8.44
C GLU A 232 8.92 12.85 7.84
N GLU A 233 9.26 13.15 6.59
CA GLU A 233 8.69 14.30 5.86
C GLU A 233 7.17 14.18 5.72
N ASP A 234 6.68 12.97 5.44
CA ASP A 234 5.24 12.69 5.36
C ASP A 234 4.54 12.89 6.71
N VAL A 235 5.21 12.57 7.83
CA VAL A 235 4.69 12.83 9.17
C VAL A 235 4.64 14.33 9.47
N ALA A 236 5.69 15.08 9.13
CA ALA A 236 5.71 16.54 9.28
C ALA A 236 4.59 17.19 8.44
N PHE A 237 4.39 16.72 7.21
CA PHE A 237 3.32 17.17 6.32
C PHE A 237 1.92 16.95 6.90
N LEU A 238 1.71 15.84 7.62
CA LEU A 238 0.44 15.53 8.30
C LEU A 238 0.24 16.40 9.54
N ARG A 239 1.29 16.64 10.33
CA ARG A 239 1.25 17.54 11.49
C ARG A 239 0.89 18.97 11.09
N GLU A 240 1.50 19.49 10.02
CA GLU A 240 1.22 20.83 9.49
C GLU A 240 -0.26 21.03 9.15
N ARG A 241 -0.95 19.95 8.74
CA ARG A 241 -2.39 19.96 8.38
C ARG A 241 -3.32 19.68 9.55
N GLY A 242 -2.77 19.48 10.76
CA GLY A 242 -3.53 19.21 11.98
C GLY A 242 -4.12 17.80 12.05
N VAL A 243 -3.61 16.83 11.29
CA VAL A 243 -4.05 15.43 11.42
C VAL A 243 -3.87 15.00 12.87
N ARG A 244 -4.90 14.38 13.46
CA ARG A 244 -4.87 13.96 14.86
C ARG A 244 -4.01 12.73 15.07
N ARG A 245 -4.19 11.75 14.19
CA ARG A 245 -3.61 10.42 14.33
C ARG A 245 -3.18 9.89 12.98
N LEU A 246 -1.95 9.37 12.92
CA LEU A 246 -1.47 8.56 11.81
C LEU A 246 -1.42 7.10 12.26
N VAL A 247 -2.01 6.21 11.47
CA VAL A 247 -1.88 4.76 11.63
C VAL A 247 -1.17 4.18 10.42
N THR A 248 -0.08 3.44 10.63
CA THR A 248 0.59 2.69 9.56
C THR A 248 0.27 1.21 9.65
N THR A 249 -0.14 0.59 8.54
CA THR A 249 -0.46 -0.86 8.51
C THR A 249 0.77 -1.77 8.56
N THR A 250 1.95 -1.22 8.25
CA THR A 250 3.25 -1.86 8.46
C THR A 250 4.05 -1.09 9.53
N PRO A 251 4.96 -1.77 10.25
CA PRO A 251 5.77 -1.14 11.28
C PRO A 251 6.73 -0.12 10.66
N ARG A 252 7.05 0.94 11.42
CA ARG A 252 8.13 1.87 11.04
C ARG A 252 9.47 1.32 11.52
N LEU A 253 10.39 1.14 10.58
CA LEU A 253 11.75 0.67 10.80
C LEU A 253 12.69 1.83 10.41
N GLY A 254 13.51 2.31 11.34
CA GLY A 254 14.44 3.42 11.10
C GLY A 254 13.77 4.72 10.66
N GLY A 255 12.62 5.08 11.26
CA GLY A 255 11.89 6.31 10.93
C GLY A 255 11.05 6.27 9.65
N ARG A 256 10.93 5.12 8.98
CA ARG A 256 10.04 4.98 7.81
C ARG A 256 9.25 3.67 7.83
N SER A 257 8.07 3.68 7.22
CA SER A 257 7.33 2.45 6.95
C SER A 257 7.81 1.88 5.60
N PHE A 258 8.19 0.60 5.58
CA PHE A 258 8.46 -0.11 4.32
C PHE A 258 7.14 -0.56 3.69
N GLY A 259 7.11 -0.58 2.35
CA GLY A 259 5.98 -1.08 1.57
C GLY A 259 5.75 -2.58 1.83
N THR A 260 4.53 -3.04 1.61
CA THR A 260 4.17 -4.46 1.81
C THR A 260 4.95 -5.38 0.89
N ASN A 261 5.43 -4.89 -0.26
CA ASN A 261 6.29 -5.63 -1.18
C ASN A 261 7.66 -5.98 -0.59
N VAL A 262 8.28 -5.07 0.17
CA VAL A 262 9.55 -5.32 0.86
C VAL A 262 9.33 -6.29 2.01
N MET A 263 8.28 -6.05 2.80
CA MET A 263 7.96 -6.89 3.96
C MET A 263 7.58 -8.31 3.54
N GLU A 264 6.82 -8.47 2.45
CA GLU A 264 6.48 -9.78 1.89
C GLU A 264 7.72 -10.50 1.36
N ALA A 265 8.58 -9.80 0.62
CA ALA A 265 9.83 -10.37 0.12
C ALA A 265 10.76 -10.81 1.26
N MET A 266 10.82 -10.05 2.36
CA MET A 266 11.52 -10.46 3.58
C MET A 266 10.98 -11.75 4.17
N LEU A 267 9.65 -11.88 4.32
CA LEU A 267 9.06 -13.12 4.85
C LEU A 267 9.30 -14.32 3.93
N VAL A 268 9.22 -14.12 2.60
CA VAL A 268 9.55 -15.15 1.61
C VAL A 268 11.03 -15.56 1.68
N ALA A 269 11.95 -14.61 1.83
CA ALA A 269 13.38 -14.88 1.98
C ALA A 269 13.70 -15.67 3.27
N LEU A 270 13.01 -15.35 4.38
CA LEU A 270 13.12 -16.06 5.65
C LEU A 270 12.52 -17.47 5.57
N ALA A 271 11.41 -17.64 4.85
CA ALA A 271 10.77 -18.93 4.67
C ALA A 271 11.49 -19.84 3.67
N GLY A 272 12.25 -19.27 2.72
CA GLY A 272 12.89 -20.00 1.63
C GLY A 272 11.91 -20.54 0.58
N ARG A 273 10.65 -20.07 0.58
CA ARG A 273 9.59 -20.47 -0.37
C ARG A 273 8.52 -19.38 -0.49
N GLU A 274 7.72 -19.44 -1.54
CA GLU A 274 6.49 -18.64 -1.62
C GLU A 274 5.53 -18.99 -0.47
N LEU A 275 4.81 -17.98 0.03
CA LEU A 275 3.96 -18.08 1.21
C LEU A 275 2.47 -17.91 0.85
N GLY A 276 1.61 -18.68 1.54
CA GLY A 276 0.18 -18.49 1.50
C GLY A 276 -0.33 -17.55 2.60
N GLU A 277 -1.61 -17.20 2.57
CA GLU A 277 -2.25 -16.33 3.57
C GLU A 277 -2.09 -16.86 5.01
N ALA A 278 -2.29 -18.17 5.21
CA ALA A 278 -2.11 -18.79 6.52
C ALA A 278 -0.65 -18.71 7.01
N ASP A 279 0.33 -18.82 6.11
CA ASP A 279 1.73 -18.64 6.46
C ASP A 279 2.00 -17.19 6.86
N TYR A 280 1.49 -16.22 6.10
CA TYR A 280 1.63 -14.81 6.43
C TYR A 280 1.05 -14.48 7.80
N LEU A 281 -0.15 -14.95 8.11
CA LEU A 281 -0.75 -14.77 9.44
C LEU A 281 0.16 -15.29 10.55
N ARG A 282 0.70 -16.51 10.38
CA ARG A 282 1.63 -17.09 11.35
C ARG A 282 2.89 -16.24 11.52
N TYR A 283 3.50 -15.77 10.43
CA TYR A 283 4.68 -14.91 10.49
C TYR A 283 4.36 -13.57 11.15
N ILE A 284 3.24 -12.94 10.83
CA ILE A 284 2.76 -11.69 11.44
C ILE A 284 2.61 -11.87 12.95
N ASP A 285 2.05 -12.99 13.40
CA ASP A 285 1.92 -13.30 14.83
C ASP A 285 3.28 -13.52 15.50
N GLN A 286 4.17 -14.31 14.88
CA GLN A 286 5.50 -14.61 15.42
C GLN A 286 6.36 -13.36 15.58
N ILE A 287 6.30 -12.44 14.62
CA ILE A 287 7.09 -11.20 14.63
C ILE A 287 6.36 -10.06 15.37
N GLY A 288 5.13 -10.31 15.84
CA GLY A 288 4.31 -9.33 16.55
C GLY A 288 3.95 -8.11 15.69
N LEU A 289 3.77 -8.28 14.39
CA LEU A 289 3.50 -7.16 13.49
C LEU A 289 2.08 -6.64 13.70
N LYS A 290 2.00 -5.40 14.17
CA LYS A 290 0.76 -4.68 14.47
C LYS A 290 0.75 -3.32 13.77
N PRO A 291 -0.44 -2.76 13.47
CA PRO A 291 -0.54 -1.38 13.06
C PRO A 291 0.09 -0.46 14.11
N GLN A 292 0.88 0.49 13.67
CA GLN A 292 1.48 1.48 14.57
C GLN A 292 0.59 2.71 14.61
N VAL A 293 0.26 3.16 15.83
CA VAL A 293 -0.53 4.36 16.06
C VAL A 293 0.40 5.47 16.53
N LEU A 294 0.39 6.59 15.82
CA LEU A 294 1.11 7.81 16.16
C LEU A 294 0.11 8.94 16.35
N GLU A 295 -0.01 9.44 17.58
CA GLU A 295 -0.76 10.66 17.87
C GLU A 295 0.09 11.86 17.42
N LEU A 296 -0.49 12.71 16.58
CA LEU A 296 0.16 13.87 15.97
C LEU A 296 -0.34 15.19 16.58
N GLU A 297 -1.55 15.20 17.14
CA GLU A 297 -2.11 16.33 17.88
C GLU A 297 -1.64 16.30 19.34
N GLY A 298 -1.13 17.43 19.85
CA GLY A 298 -0.69 17.58 21.25
C GLY A 298 0.79 17.31 21.53
N GLN A 299 1.62 17.04 20.51
CA GLN A 299 3.08 17.06 20.62
C GLN A 299 3.62 18.34 19.95
N ALA A 300 3.71 19.41 20.75
CA ALA A 300 4.43 20.64 20.40
C ALA A 300 5.83 20.61 21.02
#